data_AF-A0AAX1UF53-F1
#
_entry.id   AF-A0AAX1UF53-F1
#
_cell.length_a   1.000
_cell.length_b   1.000
_cell.length_c   1.000
_cell.angle_alpha   90.00
_cell.angle_beta   90.00
_cell.angle_gamma   90.00
#
_symmetry.space_group_name_H-M   'P 1'
#
loop_
_entity.id
_entity.type
_entity.pdbx_description
1 polymer ?
#
loop_
_entity_poly.entity_id
_entity_poly.type
_entity_poly.pdbx_seq_one_letter_code
_entity_poly.pdbx_strand_id
1 'polypeptide(L)'
;MTHRGRITSEAELRRLWADPSLSISEIGRRLGISYQAVQQRAALRGFGPRPVAPNEWARWVPPKDFAEMWRAGVSLSDMEKAFGVAHNTITKAARQMKLGRRRICRWSALPLAEFRLRQRLAAAAAETRAAMDLREMVDRPYHGKKRCRSETRAA
;
A
#
# COMPACT_ATOMS: atom_id res chain seq x y z
N MET A 1 -5.42 -4.99 -41.60
CA MET A 1 -6.87 -5.18 -41.87
C MET A 1 -7.66 -4.03 -41.25
N THR A 2 -8.33 -3.22 -42.06
CA THR A 2 -9.09 -2.03 -41.63
C THR A 2 -10.52 -2.42 -41.27
N HIS A 3 -10.78 -2.70 -39.99
CA HIS A 3 -12.10 -3.13 -39.47
C HIS A 3 -13.13 -1.98 -39.35
N ARG A 4 -12.90 -0.81 -39.97
CA ARG A 4 -13.67 0.42 -39.71
C ARG A 4 -15.14 0.35 -40.18
N GLY A 5 -15.50 -0.58 -41.06
CA GLY A 5 -16.82 -0.66 -41.69
C GLY A 5 -17.77 -1.76 -41.19
N ARG A 6 -17.40 -2.58 -40.22
CA ARG A 6 -18.28 -3.68 -39.78
C ARG A 6 -19.41 -3.17 -38.90
N ILE A 7 -20.67 -3.36 -39.31
CA ILE A 7 -21.85 -2.99 -38.53
C ILE A 7 -21.96 -3.97 -37.35
N THR A 8 -22.08 -3.44 -36.13
CA THR A 8 -22.25 -4.24 -34.91
C THR A 8 -23.56 -3.86 -34.25
N SER A 9 -24.35 -4.87 -33.92
CA SER A 9 -25.60 -4.71 -33.15
C SER A 9 -25.33 -4.03 -31.81
N GLU A 10 -26.15 -3.03 -31.49
CA GLU A 10 -26.03 -2.30 -30.22
C GLU A 10 -26.30 -3.21 -29.03
N ALA A 11 -27.31 -4.08 -29.12
CA ALA A 11 -27.68 -5.01 -28.05
C ALA A 11 -26.54 -5.99 -27.72
N GLU A 12 -25.87 -6.48 -28.75
CA GLU A 12 -24.72 -7.38 -28.60
C GLU A 12 -23.53 -6.66 -27.95
N LEU A 13 -23.20 -5.45 -28.42
CA LEU A 13 -22.14 -4.64 -27.81
C LEU A 13 -22.47 -4.32 -26.34
N ARG A 14 -23.73 -3.99 -26.02
CA ARG A 14 -24.14 -3.67 -24.65
C ARG A 14 -24.02 -4.87 -23.72
N ARG A 15 -24.43 -6.06 -24.17
CA ARG A 15 -24.28 -7.32 -23.42
C ARG A 15 -22.81 -7.61 -23.12
N LEU A 16 -21.94 -7.53 -24.13
CA LEU A 16 -20.50 -7.77 -23.98
C LEU A 16 -19.81 -6.69 -23.14
N TRP A 17 -20.28 -5.44 -23.22
CA TRP A 17 -19.75 -4.33 -22.43
C TRP A 17 -20.01 -4.51 -20.93
N ALA A 18 -21.22 -4.98 -20.57
CA ALA A 18 -21.63 -5.21 -19.19
C ALA A 18 -20.95 -6.41 -18.52
N ASP A 19 -20.35 -7.33 -19.29
CA ASP A 19 -19.65 -8.49 -18.75
C ASP A 19 -18.25 -8.09 -18.25
N PRO A 20 -17.95 -8.16 -16.94
CA PRO A 20 -16.66 -7.76 -16.39
C PRO A 20 -15.54 -8.78 -16.66
N SER A 21 -15.88 -10.02 -17.05
CA SER A 21 -14.90 -11.08 -17.30
C SER A 21 -14.13 -10.91 -18.61
N LEU A 22 -14.72 -10.19 -19.58
CA LEU A 22 -14.10 -9.99 -20.89
C LEU A 22 -13.09 -8.84 -20.84
N SER A 23 -12.04 -8.91 -21.65
CA SER A 23 -11.22 -7.73 -21.96
C SER A 23 -11.84 -6.97 -23.15
N ILE A 24 -11.55 -5.66 -23.29
CA ILE A 24 -12.01 -4.89 -24.47
C ILE A 24 -11.43 -5.49 -25.77
N SER A 25 -10.22 -6.04 -25.69
CA SER A 25 -9.59 -6.78 -26.79
C SER A 25 -10.34 -8.08 -27.11
N GLU A 26 -10.80 -8.83 -26.10
CA GLU A 26 -11.69 -10.00 -26.27
C GLU A 26 -12.97 -9.61 -27.01
N ILE A 27 -13.61 -8.53 -26.56
CA ILE A 27 -14.85 -8.00 -27.14
C ILE A 27 -14.59 -7.65 -28.61
N GLY A 28 -13.49 -6.96 -28.89
CA GLY A 28 -13.05 -6.65 -30.25
C GLY A 28 -12.86 -7.90 -31.10
N ARG A 29 -12.18 -8.93 -30.58
CA ARG A 29 -12.02 -10.22 -31.27
C ARG A 29 -13.36 -10.89 -31.59
N ARG A 30 -14.28 -10.95 -30.62
CA ARG A 30 -15.61 -11.57 -30.80
C ARG A 30 -16.45 -10.85 -31.85
N LEU A 31 -16.38 -9.51 -31.86
CA LEU A 31 -17.09 -8.67 -32.84
C LEU A 31 -16.30 -8.52 -34.16
N GLY A 32 -15.05 -9.00 -34.19
CA GLY A 32 -14.03 -8.77 -35.20
C GLY A 32 -13.87 -7.30 -35.60
N ILE A 33 -13.77 -6.43 -34.58
CA ILE A 33 -13.38 -5.03 -34.68
C ILE A 33 -12.19 -4.74 -33.75
N SER A 34 -11.49 -3.64 -33.97
CA SER A 34 -10.37 -3.28 -33.09
C SER A 34 -10.86 -2.87 -31.70
N TYR A 35 -9.99 -3.00 -30.69
CA TYR A 35 -10.29 -2.57 -29.32
C TYR A 35 -10.67 -1.07 -29.26
N GLN A 36 -10.01 -0.23 -30.07
CA GLN A 36 -10.32 1.20 -30.19
C GLN A 36 -11.73 1.43 -30.74
N ALA A 37 -12.15 0.64 -31.73
CA ALA A 37 -13.49 0.72 -32.29
C ALA A 37 -14.56 0.33 -31.26
N VAL A 38 -14.29 -0.66 -30.40
CA VAL A 38 -15.18 -1.01 -29.28
C VAL A 38 -15.34 0.18 -28.34
N GLN A 39 -14.25 0.80 -27.90
CA GLN A 39 -14.29 1.96 -26.99
C GLN A 39 -15.03 3.15 -27.59
N GLN A 40 -14.71 3.50 -28.83
CA GLN A 40 -15.34 4.62 -29.53
C GLN A 40 -16.84 4.37 -29.72
N ARG A 41 -17.26 3.16 -30.12
CA ARG A 41 -18.67 2.83 -30.28
C ARG A 41 -19.43 2.82 -28.95
N ALA A 42 -18.80 2.37 -27.87
CA ALA A 42 -19.40 2.42 -26.54
C ALA A 42 -19.59 3.87 -26.08
N ALA A 43 -18.57 4.72 -26.27
CA ALA A 43 -18.64 6.14 -25.93
C ALA A 43 -19.70 6.89 -26.76
N LEU A 44 -19.74 6.68 -28.08
CA LEU A 44 -20.72 7.29 -28.98
C LEU A 44 -22.16 6.87 -28.66
N ARG A 45 -22.35 5.68 -28.10
CA ARG A 45 -23.66 5.14 -27.70
C ARG A 45 -23.99 5.40 -26.23
N GLY A 46 -23.18 6.21 -25.54
CA GLY A 46 -23.40 6.59 -24.14
C GLY A 46 -23.35 5.42 -23.17
N PHE A 47 -22.62 4.35 -23.48
CA PHE A 47 -22.41 3.27 -22.53
C PHE A 47 -21.54 3.82 -21.40
N GLY A 48 -22.08 3.81 -20.18
CA GLY A 48 -21.39 4.31 -18.99
C GLY A 48 -20.10 3.56 -18.65
N PRO A 49 -19.45 3.90 -17.53
CA PRO A 49 -18.23 3.26 -17.09
C PRO A 49 -18.36 1.74 -17.10
N ARG A 50 -17.40 1.07 -17.73
CA ARG A 50 -17.43 -0.38 -17.83
C ARG A 50 -17.19 -1.01 -16.44
N PRO A 51 -17.96 -2.04 -16.04
CA PRO A 51 -17.59 -2.83 -14.88
C PRO A 51 -16.27 -3.55 -15.17
N VAL A 52 -15.22 -3.22 -14.43
CA VAL A 52 -13.91 -3.86 -14.54
C VAL A 52 -13.83 -4.91 -13.44
N ALA A 53 -13.52 -6.15 -13.79
CA ALA A 53 -13.21 -7.15 -12.78
C ALA A 53 -12.08 -6.62 -11.88
N PRO A 54 -12.16 -6.82 -10.55
CA PRO A 54 -11.07 -6.49 -9.66
C PRO A 54 -9.80 -7.16 -10.17
N ASN A 55 -8.80 -6.34 -10.49
CA ASN A 55 -7.51 -6.83 -10.91
C ASN A 55 -6.83 -7.55 -9.74
N GLU A 56 -5.98 -8.54 -10.04
CA GLU A 56 -5.36 -9.39 -9.01
C GLU A 56 -4.58 -8.57 -7.97
N TRP A 57 -4.00 -7.43 -8.37
CA TRP A 57 -3.31 -6.54 -7.44
C TRP A 57 -4.26 -5.90 -6.41
N ALA A 58 -5.53 -5.67 -6.73
CA ALA A 58 -6.49 -5.12 -5.75
C ALA A 58 -6.81 -6.11 -4.62
N ARG A 59 -6.54 -7.41 -4.83
CA ARG A 59 -6.64 -8.43 -3.78
C ARG A 59 -5.40 -8.48 -2.89
N TRP A 60 -4.27 -7.95 -3.36
CA TRP A 60 -3.03 -7.95 -2.60
C TRP A 60 -3.13 -6.99 -1.41
N VAL A 61 -2.89 -7.51 -0.20
CA VAL A 61 -2.87 -6.74 1.04
C VAL A 61 -1.42 -6.44 1.40
N PRO A 62 -1.03 -5.15 1.51
CA PRO A 62 0.33 -4.77 1.89
C PRO A 62 0.71 -5.35 3.26
N PRO A 63 1.91 -5.96 3.40
CA PRO A 63 2.43 -6.40 4.69
C PRO A 63 2.60 -5.25 5.69
N LYS A 64 2.66 -5.57 7.00
CA LYS A 64 2.74 -4.57 8.08
C LYS A 64 3.95 -3.62 7.97
N ASP A 65 5.08 -4.14 7.50
CA ASP A 65 6.34 -3.40 7.32
C ASP A 65 6.36 -2.50 6.08
N PHE A 66 5.35 -2.61 5.21
CA PHE A 66 5.27 -1.86 3.95
C PHE A 66 5.35 -0.33 4.17
N ALA A 67 4.58 0.20 5.11
CA ALA A 67 4.53 1.63 5.35
C ALA A 67 5.86 2.18 5.89
N GLU A 68 6.55 1.40 6.72
CA GLU A 68 7.88 1.75 7.24
C GLU A 68 8.92 1.72 6.12
N MET A 69 8.95 0.65 5.32
CA MET A 69 9.85 0.51 4.16
C MET A 69 9.64 1.64 3.15
N TRP A 70 8.39 2.03 2.91
CA TRP A 70 8.05 3.15 2.04
C TRP A 70 8.65 4.47 2.53
N ARG A 71 8.40 4.82 3.81
CA ARG A 71 8.88 6.06 4.45
C ARG A 71 10.40 6.10 4.59
N ALA A 72 11.02 4.96 4.89
CA ALA A 72 12.48 4.84 5.00
C ALA A 72 13.21 4.97 3.66
N GLY A 73 12.47 4.98 2.54
CA GLY A 73 13.08 5.15 1.22
C GLY A 73 13.71 3.88 0.65
N VAL A 74 13.23 2.69 1.05
CA VAL A 74 13.76 1.40 0.54
C VAL A 74 13.61 1.28 -0.98
N SER A 75 14.63 0.81 -1.68
CA SER A 75 14.58 0.64 -3.14
C SER A 75 13.34 -0.13 -3.60
N LEU A 76 12.66 0.34 -4.66
CA LEU A 76 11.50 -0.37 -5.21
C LEU A 76 11.87 -1.77 -5.68
N SER A 77 13.06 -1.97 -6.27
CA SER A 77 13.52 -3.29 -6.72
C SER A 77 13.69 -4.27 -5.56
N ASP A 78 14.15 -3.78 -4.39
CA ASP A 78 14.25 -4.64 -3.21
C ASP A 78 12.86 -4.92 -2.60
N MET A 79 11.95 -3.93 -2.62
CA MET A 79 10.57 -4.14 -2.20
C MET A 79 9.85 -5.15 -3.11
N GLU A 80 10.11 -5.12 -4.43
CA GLU A 80 9.58 -6.11 -5.38
C GLU A 80 10.03 -7.53 -5.02
N LYS A 81 11.33 -7.72 -4.77
CA LYS A 81 11.88 -9.01 -4.36
C LYS A 81 11.33 -9.47 -3.00
N ALA A 82 11.16 -8.56 -2.05
CA ALA A 82 10.68 -8.88 -0.72
C ALA A 82 9.20 -9.27 -0.70
N PHE A 83 8.38 -8.62 -1.52
CA PHE A 83 6.92 -8.82 -1.51
C PHE A 83 6.42 -9.72 -2.64
N GLY A 84 7.25 -10.04 -3.62
CA GLY A 84 6.86 -10.84 -4.79
C GLY A 84 5.86 -10.14 -5.71
N VAL A 85 5.78 -8.80 -5.67
CA VAL A 85 4.86 -8.01 -6.49
C VAL A 85 5.60 -6.92 -7.26
N ALA A 86 5.12 -6.58 -8.45
CA ALA A 86 5.73 -5.53 -9.27
C ALA A 86 5.64 -4.14 -8.63
N HIS A 87 6.58 -3.24 -8.94
CA HIS A 87 6.64 -1.89 -8.37
C HIS A 87 5.39 -1.06 -8.64
N ASN A 88 4.65 -1.34 -9.72
CA ASN A 88 3.39 -0.66 -10.01
C ASN A 88 2.32 -1.01 -8.94
N THR A 89 2.26 -2.27 -8.49
CA THR A 89 1.41 -2.71 -7.38
C THR A 89 1.80 -2.01 -6.08
N ILE A 90 3.11 -1.96 -5.79
CA ILE A 90 3.67 -1.24 -4.63
C ILE A 90 3.28 0.24 -4.65
N THR A 91 3.42 0.91 -5.80
CA THR A 91 3.10 2.34 -5.94
C THR A 91 1.61 2.61 -5.79
N LYS A 92 0.75 1.75 -6.36
CA LYS A 92 -0.71 1.84 -6.20
C LYS A 92 -1.13 1.64 -4.76
N ALA A 93 -0.56 0.65 -4.08
CA ALA A 93 -0.84 0.41 -2.67
C ALA A 93 -0.43 1.60 -1.78
N ALA A 94 0.75 2.18 -2.01
CA ALA A 94 1.18 3.38 -1.28
C ALA A 94 0.24 4.58 -1.52
N ARG A 95 -0.29 4.73 -2.75
CA ARG A 95 -1.30 5.73 -3.08
C ARG A 95 -2.62 5.47 -2.36
N GLN A 96 -3.08 4.22 -2.33
CA GLN A 96 -4.30 3.82 -1.62
C GLN A 96 -4.18 4.05 -0.10
N MET A 97 -3.02 3.78 0.46
CA MET A 97 -2.69 4.05 1.87
C MET A 97 -2.34 5.51 2.16
N LYS A 98 -2.38 6.40 1.15
CA LYS A 98 -2.06 7.83 1.27
C LYS A 98 -0.68 8.11 1.91
N LEU A 99 0.33 7.28 1.64
CA LEU A 99 1.67 7.39 2.25
C LEU A 99 2.53 8.54 1.70
N GLY A 100 1.97 9.42 0.87
CA GLY A 100 2.67 10.55 0.29
C GLY A 100 3.73 10.16 -0.74
N ARG A 101 4.37 11.18 -1.34
CA ARG A 101 5.40 11.00 -2.35
C ARG A 101 6.74 10.67 -1.70
N ARG A 102 7.47 9.70 -2.28
CA ARG A 102 8.83 9.35 -1.86
C ARG A 102 9.81 10.44 -2.28
N ARG A 103 10.68 10.86 -1.38
CA ARG A 103 11.82 11.74 -1.68
C ARG A 103 13.09 10.90 -1.87
N ILE A 104 13.09 10.07 -2.90
CA ILE A 104 14.24 9.22 -3.24
C ILE A 104 14.67 9.45 -4.68
N CYS A 105 15.98 9.35 -4.90
CA CYS A 105 16.59 9.19 -6.21
C CYS A 105 17.41 7.90 -6.19
N ARG A 106 17.98 7.51 -7.34
CA ARG A 106 18.77 6.25 -7.43
C ARG A 106 19.94 6.18 -6.44
N TRP A 107 20.46 7.33 -6.02
CA TRP A 107 21.60 7.44 -5.09
C TRP A 107 21.19 7.47 -3.61
N SER A 108 19.92 7.76 -3.31
CA SER A 108 19.41 7.83 -1.94
C SER A 108 18.46 6.68 -1.58
N ALA A 109 18.31 5.71 -2.49
CA ALA A 109 17.53 4.52 -2.24
C ALA A 109 18.22 3.64 -1.19
N LEU A 110 17.52 3.34 -0.11
CA LEU A 110 18.03 2.50 0.97
C LEU A 110 17.95 1.01 0.55
N PRO A 111 19.04 0.24 0.60
CA PRO A 111 18.96 -1.20 0.39
C PRO A 111 18.11 -1.87 1.48
N LEU A 112 17.36 -2.92 1.14
CA LEU A 112 16.53 -3.62 2.13
C LEU A 112 17.33 -4.23 3.27
N ALA A 113 18.52 -4.77 2.99
CA ALA A 113 19.39 -5.34 4.01
C ALA A 113 19.78 -4.30 5.08
N GLU A 114 20.11 -3.09 4.64
CA GLU A 114 20.42 -1.96 5.50
C GLU A 114 19.21 -1.53 6.33
N PHE A 115 18.03 -1.46 5.72
CA PHE A 115 16.77 -1.20 6.45
C PHE A 115 16.51 -2.24 7.56
N ARG A 116 16.69 -3.52 7.25
CA ARG A 116 16.52 -4.61 8.23
C ARG A 116 17.56 -4.56 9.35
N LEU A 117 18.80 -4.21 9.03
CA LEU A 117 19.85 -4.00 10.03
C LEU A 117 19.44 -2.88 11.00
N ARG A 118 18.98 -1.73 10.48
CA ARG A 118 18.48 -0.62 11.30
C ARG A 118 17.31 -1.02 12.18
N GLN A 119 16.36 -1.80 11.67
CA GLN A 119 15.25 -2.33 12.48
C GLN A 119 15.75 -3.18 13.65
N ARG A 120 16.70 -4.10 13.42
CA ARG A 120 17.26 -4.95 14.48
C ARG A 120 18.02 -4.16 15.52
N LEU A 121 18.83 -3.18 15.09
CA LEU A 121 19.56 -2.31 16.01
C LEU A 121 18.61 -1.45 16.86
N ALA A 122 17.54 -0.93 16.26
CA ALA A 122 16.52 -0.18 16.99
C ALA A 122 15.79 -1.05 18.03
N ALA A 123 15.48 -2.30 17.68
CA ALA A 123 14.88 -3.26 18.62
C ALA A 123 15.82 -3.58 19.79
N ALA A 124 17.09 -3.89 19.52
CA ALA A 124 18.08 -4.15 20.55
C ALA A 124 18.31 -2.93 21.47
N ALA A 125 18.31 -1.72 20.91
CA ALA A 125 18.41 -0.49 21.69
C ALA A 125 17.19 -0.28 22.60
N ALA A 126 15.98 -0.59 22.11
CA ALA A 126 14.76 -0.52 22.90
C ALA A 126 14.76 -1.54 24.06
N GLU A 127 15.23 -2.76 23.83
CA GLU A 127 15.41 -3.78 24.86
C GLU A 127 16.41 -3.31 25.94
N THR A 128 17.54 -2.77 25.50
CA THR A 128 18.57 -2.22 26.41
C THR A 128 17.98 -1.09 27.25
N ARG A 129 17.22 -0.17 26.63
CA ARG A 129 16.56 0.92 27.34
C ARG A 129 15.55 0.41 28.37
N ALA A 130 14.70 -0.54 27.98
CA ALA A 130 13.73 -1.15 28.88
C ALA A 130 14.40 -1.87 30.06
N ALA A 131 15.53 -2.55 29.83
CA ALA A 131 16.31 -3.17 30.89
C ALA A 131 16.90 -2.14 31.87
N MET A 132 17.38 -0.99 31.35
CA MET A 132 17.85 0.11 32.18
C MET A 132 16.73 0.72 33.01
N ASP A 133 15.56 0.98 32.42
CA ASP A 133 14.40 1.55 33.12
C ASP A 133 13.87 0.58 34.20
N LEU A 134 13.83 -0.74 33.92
CA LEU A 134 13.48 -1.76 34.91
C LEU A 134 14.47 -1.79 36.07
N ARG A 135 15.77 -1.70 35.78
CA ARG A 135 16.82 -1.64 36.80
C ARG A 135 16.71 -0.38 37.65
N GLU A 136 16.48 0.78 37.05
CA GLU A 136 16.24 2.04 37.76
C GLU A 136 15.01 1.96 38.67
N MET A 137 13.95 1.27 38.25
CA MET A 137 12.76 1.03 39.09
C MET A 137 13.06 0.17 40.32
N VAL A 138 13.98 -0.79 40.22
CA VAL A 138 14.41 -1.64 41.35
C VAL A 138 15.33 -0.87 42.31
N ASP A 139 16.20 -0.02 41.76
CA ASP A 139 17.18 0.74 42.54
C ASP A 139 16.62 2.02 43.17
N ARG A 140 15.35 2.38 42.90
CA ARG A 140 14.73 3.60 43.45
C ARG A 140 14.50 3.45 44.97
N PRO A 141 15.25 4.16 45.83
CA PRO A 141 15.07 4.04 47.27
C PRO A 141 13.72 4.63 47.67
N TYR A 142 12.96 3.88 48.49
CA TYR A 142 11.70 4.36 49.04
C TYR A 142 11.95 5.56 49.97
N HIS A 143 11.69 6.77 49.50
CA HIS A 143 11.67 7.96 50.34
C HIS A 143 10.30 8.05 51.03
N GLY A 144 10.17 7.38 52.17
CA GLY A 144 8.96 7.42 52.99
C GLY A 144 8.56 8.86 53.34
N LYS A 145 7.29 9.20 53.15
CA LYS A 145 6.75 10.53 53.50
C LYS A 145 6.92 10.73 55.01
N LYS A 146 7.83 11.61 55.43
CA LYS A 146 7.93 12.05 56.83
C LYS A 146 6.58 12.69 57.21
N ARG A 147 5.82 12.05 58.09
CA ARG A 147 4.62 12.65 58.68
C ARG A 147 5.09 13.85 59.51
N CYS A 148 4.77 15.07 59.10
CA CYS A 148 4.87 16.24 59.98
C CYS A 148 3.95 15.99 61.18
N ARG A 149 4.55 15.79 62.35
CA ARG A 149 3.84 15.71 63.62
C ARG A 149 3.37 17.14 63.93
N SER A 150 2.09 17.42 63.73
CA SER A 150 1.46 18.66 64.17
C SER A 150 1.41 18.64 65.70
N GLU A 151 2.33 19.37 66.35
CA GLU A 151 2.27 19.61 67.78
C GLU A 151 0.97 20.36 68.12
N THR A 152 0.08 19.65 68.78
CA THR A 152 -1.12 20.22 69.40
C THR A 152 -0.65 20.86 70.70
N ARG A 153 -0.49 22.18 70.72
CA ARG A 153 -0.25 22.93 71.97
C ARG A 153 -1.61 23.15 72.63
N ALA A 154 -1.89 22.39 73.68
CA ALA A 154 -3.07 22.54 74.53
C ALA A 154 -2.74 23.40 75.77
N ALA A 155 -3.66 24.33 76.06
CA ALA A 155 -3.90 25.10 77.28
C ALA A 155 -2.75 25.94 77.87
#